data_AF-A0A8H9I4C3-F1
#
_entry.id   AF-A0A8H9I4C3-F1
#
_cell.length_a   1.000
_cell.length_b   1.000
_cell.length_c   1.000
_cell.angle_alpha   90.00
_cell.angle_beta   90.00
_cell.angle_gamma   90.00
#
_symmetry.space_group_name_H-M   'P 1'
#
loop_
_entity.id
_entity.type
_entity.pdbx_description
1 polymer ?
#
loop_
_entity_poly.entity_id
_entity_poly.type
_entity_poly.pdbx_seq_one_letter_code
_entity_poly.pdbx_strand_id
1 'polypeptide(L)'
;MNTITDSELEYYADRFMRLRIARHGFNLAQYLANPLVIERLALEPEPLLPQQHATVLRFWQRWDTGLAAVSEAASEDDADAEIQAAAWDWRDLLDRWREETAEAERALARMNQRNGAYVEPMRHHRHHGRNRTAANFARKGA
;
A
#
# COMPACT_ATOMS: atom_id res chain seq x y z
N MET A 1 -42.48 -17.54 -11.61
CA MET A 1 -42.51 -16.07 -11.48
C MET A 1 -43.09 -15.77 -10.11
N ASN A 2 -42.32 -15.18 -9.20
CA ASN A 2 -42.85 -14.75 -7.92
C ASN A 2 -43.80 -13.57 -8.18
N THR A 3 -45.07 -13.73 -7.86
CA THR A 3 -46.05 -12.65 -7.93
C THR A 3 -45.88 -11.79 -6.69
N ILE A 4 -45.32 -10.59 -6.87
CA ILE A 4 -45.16 -9.59 -5.81
C ILE A 4 -46.49 -8.86 -5.65
N THR A 5 -46.96 -8.68 -4.41
CA THR A 5 -48.17 -7.90 -4.12
C THR A 5 -47.88 -6.40 -4.20
N ASP A 6 -48.91 -5.58 -4.43
CA ASP A 6 -48.74 -4.12 -4.59
C ASP A 6 -48.15 -3.47 -3.32
N SER A 7 -48.57 -3.94 -2.13
CA SER A 7 -48.02 -3.49 -0.85
C SER A 7 -46.56 -3.87 -0.64
N GLU A 8 -46.14 -5.06 -1.11
CA GLU A 8 -44.73 -5.45 -1.09
C GLU A 8 -43.90 -4.60 -2.07
N LEU A 9 -44.46 -4.27 -3.23
CA LEU A 9 -43.81 -3.40 -4.20
C LEU A 9 -43.57 -2.00 -3.62
N GLU A 10 -44.58 -1.40 -2.98
CA GLU A 10 -44.45 -0.11 -2.29
C GLU A 10 -43.39 -0.15 -1.18
N TYR A 11 -43.44 -1.19 -0.33
CA TYR A 11 -42.46 -1.38 0.74
C TYR A 11 -41.01 -1.42 0.20
N TYR A 12 -40.77 -2.18 -0.87
CA TYR A 12 -39.45 -2.28 -1.48
C TYR A 12 -39.07 -1.02 -2.26
N ALA A 13 -40.02 -0.31 -2.88
CA ALA A 13 -39.76 0.96 -3.54
C ALA A 13 -39.30 2.05 -2.55
N ASP A 14 -39.96 2.15 -1.39
CA ASP A 14 -39.55 3.06 -0.31
C ASP A 14 -38.14 2.73 0.20
N ARG A 15 -37.85 1.45 0.35
CA ARG A 15 -36.54 0.97 0.81
C ARG A 15 -35.43 1.25 -0.23
N PHE A 16 -35.73 1.06 -1.51
CA PHE A 16 -34.84 1.41 -2.63
C PHE A 16 -34.45 2.88 -2.62
N MET A 17 -35.43 3.78 -2.38
CA MET A 17 -35.18 5.22 -2.27
C MET A 17 -34.39 5.58 -1.01
N ARG A 18 -34.78 5.02 0.15
CA ARG A 18 -34.14 5.31 1.44
C ARG A 18 -32.67 4.90 1.47
N LEU A 19 -32.34 3.75 0.88
CA LEU A 19 -30.98 3.22 0.78
C LEU A 19 -30.22 3.77 -0.43
N ARG A 20 -30.84 4.63 -1.24
CA ARG A 20 -30.23 5.26 -2.42
C ARG A 20 -29.57 4.25 -3.35
N ILE A 21 -30.17 3.06 -3.51
CA ILE A 21 -29.58 1.91 -4.21
C ILE A 21 -29.19 2.25 -5.66
N ALA A 22 -29.90 3.20 -6.30
CA ALA A 22 -29.54 3.73 -7.61
C ALA A 22 -28.09 4.26 -7.70
N ARG A 23 -27.52 4.77 -6.61
CA ARG A 23 -26.11 5.21 -6.55
C ARG A 23 -25.14 4.07 -6.78
N HIS A 24 -25.49 2.85 -6.38
CA HIS A 24 -24.70 1.65 -6.59
C HIS A 24 -24.92 1.02 -7.99
N GLY A 25 -25.68 1.68 -8.87
CA GLY A 25 -25.86 1.27 -10.27
C GLY A 25 -26.99 0.28 -10.52
N PHE A 26 -27.86 0.01 -9.54
CA PHE A 26 -29.00 -0.89 -9.69
C PHE A 26 -30.31 -0.13 -9.91
N ASN A 27 -31.18 -0.66 -10.76
CA ASN A 27 -32.56 -0.18 -10.88
C ASN A 27 -33.53 -0.96 -9.97
N LEU A 28 -34.77 -0.47 -9.83
CA LEU A 28 -35.77 -1.10 -8.95
C LEU A 28 -36.09 -2.54 -9.35
N ALA A 29 -36.18 -2.85 -10.65
CA ALA A 29 -36.48 -4.20 -11.12
C ALA A 29 -35.34 -5.19 -10.78
N GLN A 30 -34.08 -4.76 -10.89
CA GLN A 30 -32.91 -5.54 -10.49
C GLN A 30 -32.84 -5.69 -8.97
N TYR A 31 -33.20 -4.65 -8.22
CA TYR A 31 -33.29 -4.69 -6.77
C TYR A 31 -34.29 -5.76 -6.29
N LEU A 32 -35.48 -5.78 -6.88
CA LEU A 32 -36.54 -6.74 -6.53
C LEU A 32 -36.15 -8.20 -6.83
N ALA A 33 -35.22 -8.44 -7.74
CA ALA A 33 -34.73 -9.80 -8.01
C ALA A 33 -33.96 -10.40 -6.83
N ASN A 34 -33.26 -9.57 -6.04
CA ASN A 34 -32.58 -10.01 -4.82
C ASN A 34 -32.33 -8.85 -3.83
N PRO A 35 -33.36 -8.45 -3.04
CA PRO A 35 -33.27 -7.29 -2.16
C PRO A 35 -32.17 -7.43 -1.11
N LEU A 36 -32.10 -8.60 -0.44
CA LEU A 36 -31.19 -8.81 0.69
C LEU A 36 -29.70 -8.66 0.31
N VAL A 37 -29.30 -9.12 -0.87
CA VAL A 37 -27.92 -9.00 -1.33
C VAL A 37 -27.60 -7.55 -1.68
N ILE A 38 -28.53 -6.85 -2.34
CA ILE A 38 -28.29 -5.49 -2.83
C ILE A 38 -28.34 -4.49 -1.68
N GLU A 39 -29.17 -4.70 -0.65
CA GLU A 39 -29.19 -3.85 0.55
C GLU A 39 -27.89 -3.89 1.35
N ARG A 40 -27.17 -5.02 1.33
CA ARG A 40 -25.85 -5.10 1.95
C ARG A 40 -24.85 -4.13 1.31
N LEU A 41 -24.98 -3.87 0.01
CA LEU A 41 -24.13 -2.91 -0.68
C LEU A 41 -24.38 -1.48 -0.22
N ALA A 42 -25.55 -1.16 0.33
CA ALA A 42 -25.83 0.16 0.89
C ALA A 42 -25.09 0.42 2.22
N LEU A 43 -24.45 -0.60 2.81
CA LEU A 43 -23.54 -0.44 3.95
C LEU A 43 -22.13 -0.07 3.51
N GLU A 44 -21.78 -0.32 2.25
CA GLU A 44 -20.50 0.07 1.67
C GLU A 44 -20.52 1.58 1.35
N PRO A 45 -19.36 2.25 1.36
CA PRO A 45 -19.28 3.66 0.97
C PRO A 45 -19.86 3.85 -0.43
N GLU A 46 -20.66 4.90 -0.60
CA GLU A 46 -21.24 5.24 -1.91
C GLU A 46 -20.12 5.41 -2.95
N PRO A 47 -20.29 4.87 -4.16
CA PRO A 47 -19.33 5.09 -5.22
C PRO A 47 -19.24 6.58 -5.56
N LEU A 48 -18.06 7.00 -5.98
CA LEU A 48 -17.81 8.38 -6.38
C LEU A 48 -18.74 8.78 -7.52
N LEU A 49 -19.17 10.03 -7.51
CA LEU A 49 -19.88 10.60 -8.64
C LEU A 49 -18.97 10.63 -9.87
N PRO A 50 -19.50 10.47 -11.10
CA PRO A 50 -18.70 10.58 -12.33
C PRO A 50 -17.81 11.84 -12.38
N GLN A 51 -18.32 12.96 -11.87
CA GLN A 51 -17.58 14.24 -11.79
C GLN A 51 -16.44 14.23 -10.76
N GLN A 52 -16.51 13.38 -9.72
CA GLN A 52 -15.49 13.27 -8.68
C GLN A 52 -14.32 12.37 -9.08
N HIS A 53 -14.52 11.41 -10.00
CA HIS A 53 -13.47 10.49 -10.45
C HIS A 53 -12.23 11.22 -10.99
N ALA A 54 -12.41 12.24 -11.84
CA ALA A 54 -11.31 13.01 -12.40
C ALA A 54 -10.49 13.73 -11.30
N THR A 55 -11.17 14.21 -10.25
CA THR A 55 -10.52 14.88 -9.12
C THR A 55 -9.70 13.90 -8.28
N VAL A 56 -10.26 12.71 -8.01
CA VAL A 56 -9.55 11.65 -7.28
C VAL A 56 -8.33 11.16 -8.06
N LEU A 57 -8.46 10.95 -9.37
CA LEU A 57 -7.33 10.59 -10.23
C LEU A 57 -6.24 11.66 -10.21
N ARG A 58 -6.62 12.94 -10.25
CA ARG A 58 -5.66 14.05 -10.14
C ARG A 58 -4.94 14.06 -8.79
N PHE A 59 -5.65 13.83 -7.69
CA PHE A 59 -5.01 13.71 -6.37
C PHE A 59 -4.06 12.53 -6.31
N TRP A 60 -4.48 11.38 -6.82
CA TRP A 60 -3.65 10.18 -6.83
C TRP A 60 -2.39 10.36 -7.67
N GLN A 61 -2.51 10.90 -8.89
CA GLN A 61 -1.36 11.26 -9.75
C GLN A 61 -0.39 12.20 -9.02
N ARG A 62 -0.93 13.22 -8.36
CA ARG A 62 -0.14 14.22 -7.63
C ARG A 62 0.59 13.61 -6.44
N TRP A 63 -0.02 12.63 -5.75
CA TRP A 63 0.64 11.85 -4.70
C TRP A 63 1.73 10.92 -5.24
N ASP A 64 1.45 10.20 -6.33
CA ASP A 64 2.39 9.25 -6.95
C ASP A 64 3.66 9.94 -7.49
N THR A 65 3.50 11.17 -7.99
CA THR A 65 4.60 11.99 -8.53
C THR A 65 5.29 12.87 -7.49
N GLY A 66 4.87 12.83 -6.21
CA GLY A 66 5.41 13.69 -5.16
C GLY A 66 5.05 15.18 -5.30
N LEU A 67 4.21 15.56 -6.27
CA LEU A 67 3.70 16.93 -6.46
C LEU A 67 2.57 17.28 -5.47
N ALA A 68 2.22 16.36 -4.58
CA ALA A 68 1.29 16.61 -3.48
C ALA A 68 1.89 17.70 -2.60
N ALA A 69 1.32 18.91 -2.64
CA ALA A 69 1.57 19.93 -1.61
C ALA A 69 1.41 19.28 -0.24
N VAL A 70 2.56 18.94 0.34
CA VAL A 70 2.73 18.72 1.75
C VAL A 70 2.40 20.05 2.38
N SER A 71 1.53 20.06 3.39
CA SER A 71 1.29 21.29 4.14
C SER A 71 2.64 21.76 4.67
N GLU A 72 3.15 22.87 4.14
CA GLU A 72 4.28 23.62 4.68
C GLU A 72 3.85 24.16 6.05
N ALA A 73 3.86 23.31 7.06
CA ALA A 73 4.22 23.75 8.39
C ALA A 73 5.74 23.93 8.29
N ALA A 74 6.16 25.11 7.82
CA ALA A 74 7.56 25.48 7.65
C ALA A 74 8.30 25.19 8.96
N SER A 75 9.02 24.08 8.98
CA SER A 75 10.03 23.80 9.99
C SER A 75 11.27 24.59 9.58
N GLU A 76 11.95 25.19 10.55
CA GLU A 76 13.18 25.97 10.34
C GLU A 76 14.29 25.18 9.59
N ASP A 77 14.14 23.87 9.40
CA ASP A 77 15.02 22.98 8.63
C ASP A 77 14.87 23.09 7.09
N ASP A 78 13.80 23.69 6.55
CA ASP A 78 13.55 23.73 5.10
C ASP A 78 14.50 24.69 4.34
N ALA A 79 15.02 25.71 5.02
CA ALA A 79 16.00 26.63 4.43
C ALA A 79 17.34 25.94 4.14
N ASP A 80 17.73 24.95 4.94
CA ASP A 80 18.97 24.19 4.74
C ASP A 80 18.84 23.20 3.57
N ALA A 81 17.65 22.65 3.32
CA ALA A 81 17.40 21.71 2.22
C ALA A 81 17.48 22.36 0.83
N GLU A 82 16.98 23.58 0.68
CA GLU A 82 17.05 24.34 -0.59
C GLU A 82 18.50 24.74 -0.92
N ILE A 83 19.28 25.11 0.10
CA ILE A 83 20.71 25.42 -0.04
C ILE A 83 21.52 24.16 -0.37
N GLN A 84 21.20 23.01 0.24
CA GLN A 84 21.82 21.71 -0.07
C GLN A 84 21.47 21.25 -1.49
N ALA A 85 20.23 21.39 -1.94
CA ALA A 85 19.78 21.01 -3.27
C ALA A 85 20.45 21.85 -4.37
N ALA A 86 20.67 23.15 -4.13
CA ALA A 86 21.42 24.02 -5.05
C ALA A 86 22.92 23.69 -5.10
N ALA A 87 23.46 23.04 -4.08
CA ALA A 87 24.85 22.61 -4.00
C ALA A 87 25.10 21.21 -4.60
N TRP A 88 24.05 20.46 -4.97
CA TRP A 88 24.19 19.12 -5.53
C TRP A 88 24.22 19.15 -7.06
N ASP A 89 25.34 18.72 -7.66
CA ASP A 89 25.39 18.42 -9.09
C ASP A 89 24.86 17.00 -9.33
N TRP A 90 23.84 16.88 -10.19
CA TRP A 90 23.28 15.59 -10.60
C TRP A 90 24.31 14.70 -11.30
N ARG A 91 25.37 15.30 -11.88
CA ARG A 91 26.49 14.56 -12.47
C ARG A 91 27.29 13.80 -11.41
N ASP A 92 27.60 14.44 -10.29
CA ASP A 92 28.33 13.83 -9.19
C ASP A 92 27.54 12.66 -8.58
N LEU A 93 26.22 12.79 -8.48
CA LEU A 93 25.33 11.70 -8.05
C LEU A 93 25.35 10.52 -9.03
N LEU A 94 25.35 10.77 -10.34
CA LEU A 94 25.44 9.71 -11.35
C LEU A 94 26.80 9.01 -11.34
N ASP A 95 27.89 9.77 -11.18
CA ASP A 95 29.24 9.20 -11.13
C ASP A 95 29.41 8.35 -9.87
N ARG A 96 28.94 8.84 -8.71
CA ARG A 96 28.90 8.05 -7.48
C ARG A 96 28.08 6.76 -7.65
N TRP A 97 26.90 6.85 -8.26
CA TRP A 97 26.07 5.67 -8.50
C TRP A 97 26.75 4.65 -9.42
N ARG A 98 27.47 5.11 -10.44
CA ARG A 98 28.28 4.26 -11.33
C ARG A 98 29.43 3.58 -10.58
N GLU A 99 30.09 4.29 -9.67
CA GLU A 99 31.15 3.73 -8.84
C GLU A 99 30.61 2.67 -7.86
N GLU A 100 29.51 2.97 -7.18
CA GLU A 100 28.84 2.04 -6.25
C GLU A 100 28.36 0.77 -6.96
N THR A 101 27.75 0.92 -8.15
CA THR A 101 27.34 -0.23 -8.98
C THR A 101 28.53 -1.05 -9.47
N ALA A 102 29.59 -0.40 -9.96
CA ALA A 102 30.81 -1.11 -10.35
C ALA A 102 31.49 -1.83 -9.17
N GLU A 103 31.40 -1.28 -7.97
CA GLU A 103 31.89 -1.93 -6.75
C GLU A 103 31.04 -3.14 -6.36
N ALA A 104 29.71 -3.01 -6.41
CA ALA A 104 28.78 -4.10 -6.15
C ALA A 104 28.97 -5.25 -7.16
N GLU A 105 29.13 -4.95 -8.45
CA GLU A 105 29.44 -5.94 -9.48
C GLU A 105 30.78 -6.64 -9.22
N ARG A 106 31.82 -5.90 -8.85
CA ARG A 106 33.12 -6.47 -8.45
C ARG A 106 33.00 -7.37 -7.22
N ALA A 107 32.14 -7.02 -6.27
CA ALA A 107 31.90 -7.83 -5.08
C ALA A 107 31.17 -9.15 -5.44
N LEU A 108 30.16 -9.09 -6.30
CA LEU A 108 29.44 -10.26 -6.81
C LEU A 108 30.34 -11.17 -7.67
N ALA A 109 31.20 -10.59 -8.51
CA ALA A 109 32.16 -11.35 -9.32
C ALA A 109 33.17 -12.14 -8.46
N ARG A 110 33.42 -11.71 -7.22
CA ARG A 110 34.27 -12.41 -6.25
C ARG A 110 33.51 -13.47 -5.44
N MET A 111 32.18 -13.52 -5.52
CA MET A 111 31.39 -14.52 -4.80
C MET A 111 31.41 -15.87 -5.52
N ASN A 112 31.46 -16.93 -4.71
CA ASN A 112 31.39 -18.29 -5.20
C ASN A 112 29.99 -18.58 -5.75
N GLN A 113 29.93 -19.31 -6.87
CA GLN A 113 28.68 -19.77 -7.47
C GLN A 113 28.54 -21.29 -7.32
N ARG A 114 27.32 -21.78 -7.15
CA ARG A 114 26.98 -23.20 -7.20
C ARG A 114 25.83 -23.38 -8.19
N ASN A 115 26.06 -24.16 -9.26
CA ASN A 115 25.10 -24.37 -10.35
C ASN A 115 24.59 -23.05 -11.00
N GLY A 116 25.45 -22.03 -11.12
CA GLY A 116 25.11 -20.74 -11.71
C GLY A 116 24.36 -19.77 -10.79
N ALA A 117 24.05 -20.16 -9.55
CA ALA A 117 23.51 -19.26 -8.53
C ALA A 117 24.60 -18.76 -7.59
N TYR A 118 24.56 -17.47 -7.24
CA TYR A 118 25.43 -16.88 -6.24
C TYR A 118 25.16 -17.48 -4.85
N VAL A 119 26.20 -17.91 -4.15
CA VAL A 119 26.10 -18.45 -2.78
C VAL A 119 26.66 -17.43 -1.80
N GLU A 120 25.78 -16.74 -1.10
CA GLU A 120 26.17 -15.82 -0.03
C GLU A 120 26.66 -16.58 1.21
N PRO A 121 27.86 -16.28 1.73
CA PRO A 121 28.31 -16.85 2.99
C PRO A 121 27.47 -16.28 4.13
N MET A 122 26.72 -17.15 4.81
CA MET A 122 25.93 -16.78 5.98
C MET A 122 26.84 -16.31 7.11
N ARG A 123 26.89 -14.98 7.34
CA ARG A 123 27.62 -14.41 8.47
C ARG A 123 26.80 -14.65 9.73
N HIS A 124 27.27 -15.56 10.59
CA HIS A 124 26.74 -15.64 11.94
C HIS A 124 27.22 -14.40 12.70
N HIS A 125 26.29 -13.62 13.26
CA HIS A 125 26.66 -12.67 14.29
C HIS A 125 27.32 -13.43 15.44
N ARG A 126 28.55 -13.08 15.79
CA ARG A 126 29.18 -13.57 17.02
C ARG A 126 28.37 -13.00 18.18
N HIS A 127 27.46 -13.80 18.73
CA HIS A 127 26.89 -13.49 20.03
C HIS A 127 28.03 -13.44 21.05
N HIS A 128 28.24 -12.29 21.69
CA HIS A 128 29.09 -12.20 22.87
C HIS A 128 28.56 -13.19 23.90
N GLY A 129 29.46 -14.02 24.44
CA GLY A 129 29.13 -15.19 25.26
C GLY A 129 28.16 -14.84 26.39
N ARG A 130 26.88 -15.09 26.17
CA ARG A 130 25.86 -14.95 27.21
C ARG A 130 25.96 -16.18 28.09
N ASN A 131 26.20 -15.92 29.38
CA ASN A 131 26.39 -16.85 30.49
C ASN A 131 25.94 -18.30 30.23
N ARG A 132 26.87 -19.25 30.41
CA ARG A 132 26.66 -20.72 30.34
C ARG A 132 25.65 -21.26 31.36
N THR A 133 24.94 -20.40 32.08
CA THR A 133 24.04 -20.73 33.19
C THR A 133 22.57 -20.39 32.91
N ALA A 134 22.21 -19.89 31.72
CA ALA A 134 20.82 -19.53 31.39
C ALA A 134 19.99 -20.68 30.76
N ALA A 135 20.53 -21.89 30.65
CA ALA A 135 19.77 -23.05 30.21
C ALA A 135 19.19 -23.78 31.43
N ASN A 136 17.85 -23.82 31.55
CA ASN A 136 17.11 -24.45 32.65
C ASN A 136 17.10 -26.00 32.59
N PHE A 137 18.11 -26.62 31.98
CA PHE A 137 18.19 -28.08 31.88
C PHE A 137 19.26 -28.60 32.83
N ALA A 138 18.86 -29.47 33.76
CA ALA A 138 19.80 -30.16 34.65
C ALA A 138 20.56 -31.23 33.87
N ARG A 139 21.90 -31.21 33.94
CA ARG A 139 22.74 -32.26 33.36
C ARG A 139 22.56 -33.55 34.17
N LYS A 140 22.02 -34.60 33.55
CA LYS A 140 21.83 -35.91 34.19
C LYS A 140 23.20 -36.62 34.31
N GLY A 141 23.67 -36.82 35.53
CA GLY A 141 24.86 -37.62 35.86
C GLY A 141 26.04 -36.80 36.37
N ALA A 142 26.06 -36.60 37.69
CA ALA A 142 27.27 -36.34 38.47
C ALA A 142 27.44 -37.52 39.44
#